data_AF-A0A454C912-F1
#
_entry.id   AF-A0A454C912-F1
#
_cell.length_a   1.000
_cell.length_b   1.000
_cell.length_c   1.000
_cell.angle_alpha   90.00
_cell.angle_beta   90.00
_cell.angle_gamma   90.00
#
_symmetry.space_group_name_H-M   'P 1'
#
loop_
_entity.id
_entity.type
_entity.pdbx_description
1 polymer ?
#
loop_
_entity_poly.entity_id
_entity_poly.type
_entity_poly.pdbx_seq_one_letter_code
_entity_poly.pdbx_strand_id
1 'polypeptide(L)'
;MITIDYVFTKDEKRLIVISNAGDSKNKYKIEIDLDNPSDAWNKENINNFIIRAISISDEKLSEPQLTESAQEQLQKGNKQIEFIKNLFSNFVERYNEN
;
A
#
# COMPACT_ATOMS: atom_id res chain seq x y z
N MET A 1 2.11 10.03 4.41
CA MET A 1 1.53 9.78 3.07
C MET A 1 1.74 8.33 2.72
N ILE A 2 0.67 7.63 2.32
CA ILE A 2 0.72 6.23 1.91
C ILE A 2 1.25 6.16 0.47
N THR A 3 2.24 5.31 0.23
CA THR A 3 2.86 5.09 -1.07
C THR A 3 2.79 3.62 -1.42
N ILE A 4 2.31 3.32 -2.63
CA ILE A 4 2.17 1.98 -3.18
C ILE A 4 3.17 1.85 -4.33
N ASP A 5 4.02 0.84 -4.24
CA ASP A 5 5.07 0.54 -5.20
C ASP A 5 4.92 -0.88 -5.75
N TYR A 6 5.43 -1.09 -6.96
CA TYR A 6 5.59 -2.41 -7.57
C TYR A 6 7.07 -2.69 -7.76
N VAL A 7 7.54 -3.77 -7.14
CA VAL A 7 8.96 -4.14 -7.14
C VAL A 7 9.13 -5.50 -7.77
N PHE A 8 10.04 -5.59 -8.74
CA PHE A 8 10.59 -6.85 -9.19
C PHE A 8 11.93 -7.07 -8.50
N THR A 9 11.98 -8.05 -7.59
CA THR A 9 13.16 -8.32 -6.78
C THR A 9 14.24 -9.05 -7.58
N LYS A 10 15.47 -9.07 -7.04
CA LYS A 10 16.59 -9.82 -7.63
C LYS A 10 16.34 -11.33 -7.71
N ASP A 11 15.50 -11.85 -6.83
CA ASP A 11 15.10 -13.26 -6.79
C ASP A 11 13.88 -13.52 -7.70
N GLU A 12 13.63 -12.64 -8.68
CA GLU A 12 12.53 -12.69 -9.64
C GLU A 12 11.12 -12.65 -9.03
N LYS A 13 11.00 -12.27 -7.75
CA LYS A 13 9.70 -12.12 -7.10
C LYS A 13 9.04 -10.80 -7.44
N ARG A 14 7.74 -10.84 -7.66
CA ARG A 14 6.87 -9.68 -7.88
C ARG A 14 6.23 -9.27 -6.57
N LEU A 15 6.54 -8.07 -6.09
CA LEU A 15 6.03 -7.55 -4.83
C LEU A 15 5.21 -6.28 -5.06
N ILE A 16 4.14 -6.11 -4.28
CA ILE A 16 3.56 -4.79 -4.01
C ILE A 16 4.11 -4.33 -2.67
N VAL A 17 4.73 -3.16 -2.62
CA VAL A 17 5.26 -2.56 -1.38
C VAL A 17 4.40 -1.37 -1.00
N ILE A 18 3.84 -1.40 0.19
CA ILE A 18 3.02 -0.31 0.72
C ILE A 18 3.76 0.29 1.91
N SER A 19 3.96 1.61 1.90
CA SER A 19 4.74 2.33 2.89
C SER A 19 4.03 3.61 3.31
N ASN A 20 4.32 4.11 4.53
CA ASN A 20 3.83 5.42 4.95
C ASN A 20 5.01 6.33 5.30
N ALA A 21 5.24 7.36 4.47
CA ALA A 21 6.29 8.36 4.70
C ALA A 21 6.10 9.18 5.99
N GLY A 22 4.88 9.20 6.55
CA GLY A 22 4.63 9.82 7.86
C GLY A 22 5.29 9.08 9.01
N ASP A 23 5.60 7.79 8.84
CA ASP A 23 6.28 6.98 9.84
C ASP A 23 7.80 7.05 9.68
N SER A 24 8.34 8.25 9.81
CA SER A 24 9.77 8.54 9.63
C SER A 24 10.67 7.82 10.64
N LYS A 25 10.15 7.44 11.81
CA LYS A 25 10.93 6.78 12.88
C LYS A 25 11.08 5.27 12.66
N ASN A 26 10.10 4.61 12.06
CA ASN A 26 10.10 3.14 11.95
C ASN A 26 9.98 2.61 10.53
N LYS A 27 9.80 3.47 9.52
CA LYS A 27 9.70 3.10 8.09
C LYS A 27 8.74 1.92 7.88
N TYR A 28 7.59 1.95 8.56
CA TYR A 28 6.69 0.82 8.52
C TYR A 28 6.17 0.63 7.10
N LYS A 29 6.44 -0.55 6.57
CA LYS A 29 6.05 -1.00 5.24
C LYS A 29 5.53 -2.42 5.32
N ILE A 30 4.62 -2.74 4.41
CA ILE A 30 4.17 -4.10 4.18
C ILE A 30 4.51 -4.49 2.75
N GLU A 31 4.84 -5.75 2.55
CA GLU A 31 5.19 -6.31 1.25
C GLU A 31 4.23 -7.47 0.95
N ILE A 32 3.64 -7.44 -0.22
CA ILE A 32 2.68 -8.44 -0.70
C ILE A 32 3.35 -9.19 -1.85
N ASP A 33 3.73 -10.44 -1.60
CA ASP A 33 4.26 -11.36 -2.61
C ASP A 33 3.16 -11.83 -3.57
N LEU A 34 3.20 -11.34 -4.82
CA LEU A 34 2.22 -11.68 -5.84
C LEU A 34 2.40 -13.09 -6.41
N ASP A 35 3.57 -13.70 -6.19
CA ASP A 35 3.86 -15.07 -6.60
C ASP A 35 3.36 -16.10 -5.57
N ASN A 36 3.12 -15.67 -4.32
CA ASN A 36 2.54 -16.50 -3.25
C ASN A 36 1.34 -15.81 -2.56
N PRO A 37 0.19 -15.67 -3.25
CA PRO A 37 -0.93 -14.88 -2.77
C PRO A 37 -1.60 -15.42 -1.50
N SER A 38 -1.47 -16.72 -1.17
CA SER A 38 -2.11 -17.34 0.00
C SER A 38 -1.55 -16.82 1.34
N ASP A 39 -0.27 -16.45 1.39
CA ASP A 39 0.37 -15.85 2.57
C ASP A 39 0.54 -14.32 2.44
N ALA A 40 0.60 -13.81 1.21
CA ALA A 40 0.93 -12.40 0.93
C ALA A 40 -0.19 -11.41 1.28
N TRP A 41 -1.46 -11.82 1.15
CA TRP A 41 -2.62 -11.00 1.51
C TRP A 41 -2.91 -11.04 3.01
N ASN A 42 -1.86 -11.05 3.84
CA ASN A 42 -1.99 -11.09 5.29
C ASN A 42 -2.82 -9.87 5.77
N LYS A 43 -4.12 -10.08 5.95
CA LYS A 43 -5.11 -9.06 6.33
C LYS A 43 -4.72 -8.39 7.62
N GLU A 44 -4.08 -9.12 8.52
CA GLU A 44 -3.56 -8.59 9.78
C GLU A 44 -2.50 -7.52 9.53
N ASN A 45 -1.56 -7.74 8.60
CA ASN A 45 -0.53 -6.77 8.25
C ASN A 45 -1.14 -5.50 7.63
N ILE A 46 -2.14 -5.64 6.76
CA ILE A 46 -2.86 -4.50 6.17
C ILE A 46 -3.61 -3.72 7.25
N ASN A 47 -4.32 -4.40 8.14
CA ASN A 47 -5.04 -3.76 9.25
C ASN A 47 -4.07 -3.02 10.19
N ASN A 48 -2.96 -3.67 10.56
CA ASN A 48 -1.92 -3.08 11.40
C ASN A 48 -1.30 -1.85 10.72
N PHE A 49 -1.09 -1.90 9.41
CA PHE A 49 -0.63 -0.75 8.63
C PHE A 49 -1.63 0.41 8.70
N ILE A 50 -2.91 0.14 8.52
CA ILE A 50 -3.97 1.15 8.56
C ILE A 50 -4.06 1.79 9.96
N ILE A 51 -4.14 0.98 11.02
CA ILE A 51 -4.22 1.46 12.42
C ILE A 51 -3.04 2.38 12.72
N ARG A 52 -1.85 1.99 12.27
CA ARG A 52 -0.64 2.75 12.46
C ARG A 52 -0.59 4.03 11.62
N ALA A 53 -1.12 4.00 10.40
CA ALA A 53 -1.24 5.19 9.57
C ALA A 53 -2.18 6.23 10.21
N ILE A 54 -3.25 5.78 10.85
CA ILE A 54 -4.17 6.63 11.62
C ILE A 54 -3.48 7.18 12.88
N SER A 55 -2.78 6.34 13.65
CA SER A 55 -2.22 6.75 14.95
C SER A 55 -1.12 7.80 14.86
N ILE A 56 -0.52 7.99 13.68
CA ILE A 56 0.50 9.01 13.41
C ILE A 56 -0.03 10.17 12.57
N SER A 57 -1.31 10.15 12.19
CA SER A 57 -1.95 11.21 11.41
C SER A 57 -2.63 12.19 12.36
N ASP A 58 -2.30 13.47 12.26
CA ASP A 58 -2.80 14.50 13.19
C ASP A 58 -4.28 14.88 12.92
N GLU A 59 -4.75 14.84 11.66
CA GLU A 59 -6.14 15.15 11.31
C GLU A 59 -6.64 14.31 10.13
N LYS A 60 -6.07 14.54 8.93
CA LYS A 60 -6.49 13.89 7.69
C LYS A 60 -5.36 13.10 7.05
N LEU A 61 -5.74 11.99 6.42
CA LEU A 61 -4.83 11.21 5.60
C LEU A 61 -4.79 11.77 4.18
N SER A 62 -3.59 11.88 3.61
CA SER A 62 -3.45 12.17 2.18
C SER A 62 -3.82 10.95 1.34
N GLU A 63 -4.36 11.19 0.14
CA GLU A 63 -4.60 10.14 -0.85
C GLU A 63 -3.33 9.29 -1.08
N PRO A 64 -3.49 7.97 -1.28
CA PRO A 64 -2.35 7.11 -1.59
C PRO A 64 -1.74 7.48 -2.94
N GLN A 65 -0.41 7.49 -2.99
CA GLN A 65 0.34 7.73 -4.22
C GLN A 65 0.91 6.43 -4.78
N LEU A 66 0.85 6.31 -6.11
CA LEU A 66 1.54 5.25 -6.85
C LEU A 66 2.91 5.74 -7.29
N THR A 67 3.94 4.92 -7.11
CA THR A 67 5.24 5.12 -7.78
C THR A 67 5.13 4.95 -9.30
N GLU A 68 6.14 5.36 -10.05
CA GLU A 68 6.19 5.21 -11.51
C GLU A 68 6.02 3.73 -11.94
N SER A 69 6.74 2.81 -11.30
CA SER A 69 6.62 1.37 -11.53
C SER A 69 5.21 0.84 -11.25
N ALA A 70 4.56 1.27 -10.16
CA ALA A 70 3.18 0.88 -9.88
C ALA A 70 2.19 1.46 -10.90
N GLN A 71 2.39 2.71 -11.34
CA GLN A 71 1.58 3.34 -12.38
C GLN A 71 1.70 2.60 -13.71
N GLU A 72 2.91 2.20 -14.12
CA GLU A 72 3.11 1.39 -15.33
C GLU A 72 2.36 0.06 -15.26
N GLN A 73 2.38 -0.62 -14.11
CA GLN A 73 1.66 -1.88 -13.95
C GLN A 73 0.14 -1.68 -14.02
N LEU A 74 -0.36 -0.59 -13.44
CA LEU A 74 -1.77 -0.24 -13.55
C LEU A 74 -2.16 -0.02 -15.02
N GLN A 75 -1.34 0.70 -15.80
CA GLN A 75 -1.56 0.91 -17.23
C GLN A 75 -1.49 -0.39 -18.04
N LYS A 76 -0.71 -1.38 -17.60
CA LYS A 76 -0.64 -2.74 -18.17
C LYS A 76 -1.81 -3.65 -17.73
N GLY A 77 -2.76 -3.14 -16.96
CA GLY A 77 -3.95 -3.90 -16.52
C GLY A 77 -3.72 -4.79 -15.30
N ASN A 78 -2.73 -4.50 -14.46
CA ASN A 78 -2.48 -5.23 -13.22
C ASN A 78 -3.59 -4.98 -12.19
N LYS A 79 -4.54 -5.92 -12.09
CA LYS A 79 -5.71 -5.86 -11.22
C LYS A 79 -5.36 -5.83 -9.73
N GLN A 80 -4.21 -6.37 -9.34
CA GLN A 80 -3.77 -6.39 -7.95
C GLN A 80 -3.35 -4.98 -7.49
N ILE A 81 -2.64 -4.24 -8.34
CA ILE A 81 -2.31 -2.82 -8.07
C ILE A 81 -3.58 -1.98 -8.04
N GLU A 82 -4.51 -2.20 -8.98
CA GLU A 82 -5.81 -1.52 -9.01
C GLU A 82 -6.59 -1.76 -7.72
N PHE A 83 -6.68 -3.01 -7.28
CA PHE A 83 -7.34 -3.37 -6.02
C PHE A 83 -6.70 -2.67 -4.83
N ILE A 84 -5.36 -2.72 -4.68
CA ILE A 84 -4.66 -2.08 -3.56
C ILE A 84 -4.88 -0.57 -3.56
N LYS A 85 -4.76 0.08 -4.72
CA LYS A 85 -5.03 1.51 -4.85
C LYS A 85 -6.45 1.84 -4.36
N ASN A 86 -7.45 1.11 -4.84
CA ASN A 86 -8.85 1.36 -4.49
C ASN A 86 -9.11 1.07 -3.00
N LEU A 87 -8.50 0.03 -2.43
CA LEU A 87 -8.60 -0.28 -1.00
C LEU A 87 -8.15 0.92 -0.16
N PHE A 88 -6.96 1.46 -0.42
CA PHE A 88 -6.40 2.56 0.37
C PHE A 88 -7.08 3.89 0.07
N SER A 89 -7.48 4.17 -1.18
CA SER A 89 -8.25 5.40 -1.49
C SER A 89 -9.62 5.38 -0.81
N ASN A 90 -10.37 4.28 -0.90
CA ASN A 90 -11.67 4.17 -0.23
C ASN A 90 -11.54 4.27 1.30
N PHE A 91 -10.45 3.74 1.85
CA PHE A 91 -10.16 3.89 3.28
C PHE A 91 -9.89 5.36 3.64
N VAL A 92 -9.02 6.06 2.90
CA VAL A 92 -8.68 7.46 3.14
C VAL A 92 -9.90 8.37 3.00
N GLU A 93 -10.70 8.17 1.95
CA GLU A 93 -11.97 8.89 1.71
C GLU A 93 -12.89 8.75 2.93
N ARG A 94 -13.21 7.50 3.32
CA ARG A 94 -14.09 7.24 4.47
C ARG A 94 -13.54 7.76 5.78
N TYR A 95 -12.22 7.70 5.98
CA TYR A 95 -11.59 8.22 7.20
C TYR A 95 -11.70 9.74 7.28
N ASN A 96 -11.51 10.46 6.16
CA ASN A 96 -11.51 11.92 6.12
C ASN A 96 -12.93 12.54 6.08
N GLU A 97 -13.94 11.75 5.73
CA GLU A 97 -15.37 12.13 5.73
C GLU A 97 -16.04 12.04 7.11
N ASN A 98 -15.47 11.24 8.03
CA ASN A 98 -15.91 11.15 9.43
C ASN A 98 -15.13 12.13 10.31
#